data_AF-M6W1S7-F1
#
_entry.id   AF-M6W1S7-F1
#
_cell.length_a   1.000
_cell.length_b   1.000
_cell.length_c   1.000
_cell.angle_alpha   90.00
_cell.angle_beta   90.00
_cell.angle_gamma   90.00
#
_symmetry.space_group_name_H-M   'P 1'
#
loop_
_entity.id
_entity.type
_entity.pdbx_description
1 polymer ?
#
loop_
_entity_poly.entity_id
_entity_poly.type
_entity_poly.pdbx_seq_one_letter_code
_entity_poly.pdbx_strand_id
1 'polypeptide(L)'
;MEYLQKTEREMDVITSAEQKDHVIAKYLLEQELTFKVYPFDRKAVVKKILEEGEKILIQFLNVENYSEGSSFTVYMILAKYIELECILLQKLENSLFIVKVEKLAIARKNRENQRVAVEPGAMYATNVVSSKAIIEANMFNVPTLVKVNFEDYKNRLRQKTKDIVDIDTFKPDLDRKFQIVKKTLKYFLIENTQNERSYKKKLSGKDQLRKGGG
;
A
#
# COMPACT_ATOMS: atom_id res chain seq x y z
N MET A 1 -3.46 0.48 -12.03
CA MET A 1 -4.40 -0.10 -11.03
C MET A 1 -4.65 0.96 -9.98
N GLU A 2 -5.90 1.17 -9.60
CA GLU A 2 -6.28 2.20 -8.62
C GLU A 2 -5.90 1.73 -7.20
N TYR A 3 -5.22 2.59 -6.45
CA TYR A 3 -4.81 2.27 -5.07
C TYR A 3 -6.01 2.42 -4.14
N LEU A 4 -6.41 1.34 -3.47
CA LEU A 4 -7.48 1.37 -2.47
C LEU A 4 -6.91 1.72 -1.09
N GLN A 5 -7.18 2.93 -0.63
CA GLN A 5 -6.85 3.37 0.72
C GLN A 5 -7.81 2.74 1.74
N LYS A 6 -7.37 1.71 2.47
CA LYS A 6 -8.21 0.97 3.45
C LYS A 6 -8.59 1.79 4.70
N THR A 7 -7.74 2.74 5.08
CA THR A 7 -7.95 3.63 6.23
C THR A 7 -7.78 5.07 5.79
N GLU A 8 -8.83 5.87 5.93
CA GLU A 8 -8.77 7.30 5.70
C GLU A 8 -7.77 7.94 6.68
N ARG A 9 -6.97 8.86 6.16
CA ARG A 9 -6.03 9.61 6.98
C ARG A 9 -6.75 10.86 7.44
N GLU A 10 -6.69 11.16 8.74
CA GLU A 10 -7.14 12.46 9.23
C GLU A 10 -6.22 13.56 8.69
N MET A 11 -6.80 14.50 7.94
CA MET A 11 -6.08 15.58 7.30
C MET A 11 -6.73 16.92 7.61
N ASP A 12 -5.90 17.95 7.75
CA ASP A 12 -6.31 19.34 7.77
C ASP A 12 -6.28 19.87 6.34
N VAL A 13 -7.44 20.28 5.84
CA VAL A 13 -7.58 20.87 4.52
C VAL A 13 -7.33 22.37 4.64
N ILE A 14 -6.42 22.88 3.82
CA ILE A 14 -6.10 24.30 3.78
C ILE A 14 -7.02 24.98 2.78
N THR A 15 -7.88 25.86 3.27
CA THR A 15 -8.93 26.53 2.48
C THR A 15 -8.52 27.91 1.98
N SER A 16 -7.73 28.67 2.75
CA SER A 16 -7.28 30.01 2.38
C SER A 16 -6.22 29.97 1.27
N ALA A 17 -6.37 30.83 0.25
CA ALA A 17 -5.39 30.99 -0.83
C ALA A 17 -4.01 31.41 -0.30
N GLU A 18 -3.95 32.43 0.56
CA GLU A 18 -2.70 32.87 1.20
C GLU A 18 -1.98 31.72 1.95
N GLN A 19 -2.75 30.87 2.63
CA GLN A 19 -2.18 29.71 3.32
C GLN A 19 -1.72 28.62 2.33
N LYS A 20 -2.44 28.42 1.23
CA LYS A 20 -2.00 27.52 0.14
C LYS A 20 -0.68 28.02 -0.46
N ASP A 21 -0.61 29.30 -0.83
CA ASP A 21 0.60 29.94 -1.34
C ASP A 21 1.77 29.73 -0.38
N HIS A 22 1.60 30.06 0.91
CA HIS A 22 2.64 29.89 1.91
C HIS A 22 3.15 28.45 2.03
N VAL A 23 2.24 27.47 2.04
CA VAL A 23 2.62 26.06 2.16
C VAL A 23 3.31 25.56 0.90
N ILE A 24 2.81 25.91 -0.28
CA ILE A 24 3.43 25.51 -1.55
C ILE A 24 4.82 26.16 -1.67
N ALA A 25 4.94 27.46 -1.41
CA ALA A 25 6.20 28.20 -1.48
C ALA A 25 7.25 27.66 -0.52
N LYS A 26 6.85 27.39 0.72
CA LYS A 26 7.78 26.98 1.78
C LYS A 26 8.20 25.52 1.67
N TYR A 27 7.29 24.62 1.27
CA TYR A 27 7.51 23.19 1.39
C TYR A 27 7.51 22.43 0.07
N LEU A 28 6.86 22.91 -0.98
CA LEU A 28 6.62 22.12 -2.20
C LEU A 28 7.34 22.68 -3.44
N LEU A 29 7.71 23.96 -3.42
CA LEU A 29 8.41 24.61 -4.53
C LEU A 29 9.77 23.96 -4.76
N GLU A 30 10.04 23.59 -6.02
CA GLU A 30 11.22 22.85 -6.47
C GLU A 30 11.44 21.48 -5.78
N GLN A 31 10.42 20.94 -5.11
CA GLN A 31 10.46 19.62 -4.50
C GLN A 31 9.82 18.56 -5.39
N GLU A 32 10.34 17.33 -5.31
CA GLU A 32 9.75 16.16 -5.97
C GLU A 32 8.55 15.61 -5.20
N LEU A 33 7.40 15.67 -5.84
CA LEU A 33 6.16 15.04 -5.41
C LEU A 33 5.96 13.70 -6.13
N THR A 34 5.32 12.76 -5.44
CA THR A 34 5.00 11.44 -5.99
C THR A 34 3.54 11.36 -6.37
N PHE A 35 3.23 10.83 -7.55
CA PHE A 35 1.83 10.56 -7.91
C PHE A 35 1.25 9.47 -7.01
N LYS A 36 0.02 9.68 -6.55
CA LYS A 36 -0.73 8.73 -5.71
C LYS A 36 -1.34 7.60 -6.56
N VAL A 37 -0.53 7.00 -7.43
CA VAL A 37 -0.92 5.94 -8.35
C VAL A 37 0.12 4.83 -8.28
N TYR A 38 -0.31 3.59 -8.01
CA TYR A 38 0.60 2.44 -7.99
C TYR A 38 1.26 2.25 -9.37
N PRO A 39 2.59 2.06 -9.46
CA PRO A 39 3.51 1.64 -8.39
C PRO A 39 4.22 2.76 -7.60
N PHE A 40 3.73 4.00 -7.64
CA PHE A 40 4.29 5.17 -6.92
C PHE A 40 5.72 5.55 -7.34
N ASP A 41 6.09 5.18 -8.55
CA ASP A 41 7.36 5.48 -9.19
C ASP A 41 7.36 6.85 -9.89
N ARG A 42 6.18 7.34 -10.26
CA ARG A 42 6.03 8.58 -11.03
C ARG A 42 6.22 9.82 -10.16
N LYS A 43 6.93 10.80 -10.71
CA LYS A 43 7.31 12.04 -10.00
C LYS A 43 6.93 13.31 -10.77
N ALA A 44 6.68 14.37 -10.02
CA ALA A 44 6.45 15.71 -10.54
C ALA A 44 7.12 16.77 -9.65
N VAL A 45 7.48 17.91 -10.23
CA VAL A 45 8.13 19.02 -9.51
C VAL A 45 7.32 20.30 -9.67
N VAL A 46 7.01 20.98 -8.57
CA VAL A 46 6.38 22.31 -8.63
C VAL A 46 7.43 23.34 -9.02
N LYS A 47 7.28 23.96 -10.18
CA LYS A 47 8.22 24.95 -10.71
C LYS A 47 7.84 26.39 -10.39
N LYS A 48 6.54 26.68 -10.31
CA LYS A 48 6.07 28.03 -10.05
C LYS A 48 4.69 28.02 -9.43
N ILE A 49 4.44 29.01 -8.58
CA ILE A 49 3.12 29.30 -8.02
C ILE A 49 2.47 30.41 -8.84
N LEU A 50 1.19 30.25 -9.10
CA LEU A 50 0.35 31.20 -9.84
C LEU A 50 -0.93 31.43 -9.03
N GLU A 51 -1.51 32.63 -9.14
CA GLU A 51 -2.81 32.94 -8.50
C GLU A 51 -2.85 32.52 -7.01
N GLU A 52 -1.84 32.94 -6.23
CA GLU A 52 -1.78 32.69 -4.77
C GLU A 52 -1.98 31.22 -4.38
N GLY A 53 -1.40 30.30 -5.14
CA GLY A 53 -1.46 28.86 -4.84
C GLY A 53 -2.74 28.17 -5.33
N GLU A 54 -3.66 28.87 -5.98
CA GLU A 54 -4.79 28.24 -6.67
C GLU A 54 -4.38 27.54 -7.95
N LYS A 55 -3.32 28.02 -8.61
CA LYS A 55 -2.71 27.38 -9.77
C LYS A 55 -1.21 27.19 -9.56
N ILE A 56 -0.68 26.13 -10.15
CA ILE A 56 0.76 25.89 -10.14
C ILE A 56 1.24 25.44 -11.52
N LEU A 57 2.47 25.81 -11.83
CA LEU A 57 3.23 25.23 -12.92
C LEU A 57 3.95 24.00 -12.38
N ILE A 58 3.64 22.83 -12.92
CA ILE A 58 4.21 21.55 -12.50
C ILE A 58 4.90 20.86 -13.68
N GLN A 59 6.08 20.30 -13.44
CA GLN A 59 6.82 19.50 -14.41
C GLN A 59 6.65 18.02 -14.10
N PHE A 60 6.23 17.21 -15.07
CA PHE A 60 6.22 15.75 -14.89
C PHE A 60 7.57 15.19 -15.30
N LEU A 61 8.21 14.42 -14.41
CA LEU A 61 9.52 13.82 -14.67
C LEU A 61 9.41 12.54 -15.50
N ASN A 62 8.26 11.89 -15.45
CA ASN A 62 7.91 10.73 -16.27
C ASN A 62 6.77 11.14 -17.20
N VAL A 63 6.91 10.88 -18.51
CA VAL A 63 5.95 11.34 -19.52
C VAL A 63 4.61 10.64 -19.31
N GLU A 64 3.55 11.42 -19.10
CA GLU A 64 2.17 10.94 -19.03
C GLU A 64 1.28 11.64 -20.05
N ASN A 65 0.39 10.86 -20.66
CA ASN A 65 -0.70 11.35 -21.50
C ASN A 65 -1.93 11.68 -20.64
N TYR A 66 -1.83 12.67 -19.75
CA TYR A 66 -3.03 13.23 -19.10
C TYR A 66 -3.83 14.04 -20.12
N SER A 67 -5.16 13.99 -20.11
CA SER A 67 -6.00 14.89 -20.91
C SER A 67 -6.29 16.16 -20.13
N GLU A 68 -6.55 17.28 -20.81
CA GLU A 68 -7.10 18.46 -20.12
C GLU A 68 -8.39 18.09 -19.38
N GLY A 69 -8.56 18.67 -18.19
CA GLY A 69 -9.64 18.33 -17.26
C GLY A 69 -9.41 17.07 -16.41
N SER A 70 -8.36 16.29 -16.65
CA SER A 70 -8.07 15.12 -15.80
C SER A 70 -7.66 15.53 -14.40
N SER A 71 -8.21 14.88 -13.38
CA SER A 71 -7.77 15.03 -12.00
C SER A 71 -6.68 14.02 -11.65
N PHE A 72 -5.76 14.44 -10.77
CA PHE A 72 -4.72 13.58 -10.23
C PHE A 72 -4.32 14.05 -8.84
N THR A 73 -3.69 13.16 -8.07
CA THR A 73 -3.19 13.49 -6.73
C THR A 73 -1.69 13.27 -6.67
N VAL A 74 -0.96 14.25 -6.15
CA VAL A 74 0.47 14.13 -5.84
C VAL A 74 0.70 14.37 -4.36
N TYR A 75 1.72 13.74 -3.80
CA TYR A 75 2.04 13.87 -2.38
C TYR A 75 3.54 13.86 -2.11
N MET A 76 3.92 14.40 -0.97
CA MET A 76 5.27 14.26 -0.41
C MET A 76 5.18 13.96 1.09
N ILE A 77 6.20 13.28 1.61
CA ILE A 77 6.37 13.05 3.04
C ILE A 77 7.65 13.77 3.46
N LEU A 78 7.49 14.88 4.17
CA LEU A 78 8.59 15.56 4.88
C LEU A 78 8.57 15.08 6.34
N ALA A 79 8.27 15.97 7.29
CA ALA A 79 7.93 15.61 8.68
C ALA A 79 6.49 15.10 8.82
N LYS A 80 5.60 15.56 7.93
CA LYS A 80 4.19 15.16 7.82
C LYS A 80 3.89 14.85 6.35
N TYR A 81 2.83 14.07 6.14
CA TYR A 81 2.30 13.82 4.81
C TYR A 81 1.53 15.05 4.30
N ILE A 82 1.87 15.52 3.11
CA ILE A 82 1.21 16.62 2.41
C ILE A 82 0.74 16.10 1.06
N GLU A 83 -0.51 16.35 0.69
CA GLU A 83 -1.05 16.01 -0.63
C GLU A 83 -1.74 17.20 -1.31
N LEU A 84 -1.67 17.17 -2.63
CA LEU A 84 -2.34 18.07 -3.56
C LEU A 84 -3.27 17.25 -4.44
N GLU A 85 -4.55 17.59 -4.47
CA GLU A 85 -5.47 17.16 -5.53
C GLU A 85 -5.51 18.26 -6.59
N CYS A 86 -5.16 17.89 -7.82
CA CYS A 86 -4.96 18.81 -8.93
C CYS A 86 -5.87 18.46 -10.11
N ILE A 87 -6.24 19.47 -10.89
CA ILE A 87 -6.89 19.32 -12.20
C ILE A 87 -5.98 19.90 -13.27
N LEU A 88 -5.69 19.11 -14.31
CA LEU A 88 -4.91 19.57 -15.45
C LEU A 88 -5.69 20.63 -16.23
N LEU A 89 -5.18 21.86 -16.31
CA LEU A 89 -5.83 22.94 -17.07
C LEU A 89 -5.24 23.07 -18.46
N GLN A 90 -3.91 23.07 -18.57
CA GLN A 90 -3.22 23.33 -19.83
C GLN A 90 -1.91 22.56 -19.90
N LYS A 91 -1.61 22.04 -21.09
CA LYS A 91 -0.29 21.48 -21.42
C LYS A 91 0.61 22.53 -22.04
N LEU A 92 1.86 22.57 -21.59
CA LEU A 92 2.92 23.38 -22.17
C LEU A 92 4.01 22.47 -22.74
N GLU A 93 5.05 23.08 -23.29
CA GLU A 93 6.23 22.36 -23.78
C GLU A 93 7.05 21.77 -22.63
N ASN A 94 7.97 20.84 -22.94
CA ASN A 94 8.93 20.26 -21.98
C ASN A 94 8.30 19.57 -20.75
N SER A 95 7.14 18.93 -20.93
CA SER A 95 6.40 18.24 -19.85
C SER A 95 6.00 19.17 -18.70
N LEU A 96 5.80 20.45 -19.00
CA LEU A 96 5.24 21.44 -18.08
C LEU A 96 3.73 21.52 -18.25
N PHE A 97 3.04 21.69 -17.14
CA PHE A 97 1.58 21.74 -17.09
C PHE A 97 1.14 22.83 -16.14
N ILE A 98 0.11 23.59 -16.52
CA ILE A 98 -0.61 24.46 -15.60
C ILE A 98 -1.75 23.64 -15.02
N VAL A 99 -1.80 23.56 -13.70
CA VAL A 99 -2.81 22.77 -12.99
C VAL A 99 -3.46 23.60 -11.91
N LYS A 100 -4.77 23.38 -11.70
CA LYS A 100 -5.52 23.96 -10.59
C LYS A 100 -5.31 23.11 -9.35
N VAL A 101 -5.08 23.74 -8.20
CA VAL A 101 -5.01 23.09 -6.89
C VAL A 101 -6.40 23.10 -6.26
N GLU A 102 -7.17 22.03 -6.50
CA GLU A 102 -8.50 21.86 -5.91
C GLU A 102 -8.40 21.73 -4.39
N LYS A 103 -7.43 20.94 -3.91
CA LYS A 103 -7.26 20.67 -2.48
C LYS A 103 -5.80 20.57 -2.13
N LEU A 104 -5.43 21.22 -1.04
CA LEU A 104 -4.17 21.05 -0.33
C LEU A 104 -4.50 20.52 1.06
N ALA A 105 -3.90 19.39 1.44
CA ALA A 105 -4.18 18.76 2.72
C ALA A 105 -2.90 18.28 3.41
N ILE A 106 -2.82 18.48 4.73
CA ILE A 106 -1.70 18.04 5.57
C ILE A 106 -2.21 17.05 6.61
N ALA A 107 -1.50 15.95 6.82
CA ALA A 107 -1.88 14.97 7.83
C ALA A 107 -1.82 15.53 9.26
N ARG A 108 -2.88 15.32 10.05
CA ARG A 108 -2.93 15.74 11.47
C ARG A 108 -1.84 15.07 12.28
N LYS A 109 -1.76 13.74 12.15
CA LYS A 109 -0.84 12.86 12.86
C LYS A 109 0.06 12.11 11.89
N ASN A 110 1.27 11.84 12.36
CA ASN A 110 2.13 10.86 11.72
C ASN A 110 1.57 9.45 11.93
N ARG A 111 2.06 8.50 11.14
CA ARG A 111 1.63 7.10 11.28
C ARG A 111 1.98 6.61 12.68
N GLU A 112 1.02 6.02 13.38
CA GLU A 112 1.24 5.41 14.70
C GLU A 112 2.23 4.24 14.63
N ASN A 113 2.30 3.55 13.49
CA ASN A 113 3.19 2.42 13.30
C ASN A 113 4.08 2.66 12.07
N GLN A 114 5.38 2.50 12.24
CA GLN A 114 6.34 2.52 11.14
C GLN A 114 6.05 1.34 10.20
N ARG A 115 6.01 1.60 8.90
CA ARG A 115 5.93 0.54 7.89
C ARG A 115 7.34 0.25 7.41
N VAL A 116 7.73 -1.01 7.44
CA VAL A 116 8.96 -1.47 6.79
C VAL A 116 8.62 -1.68 5.32
N ALA A 117 9.35 -1.00 4.43
CA ALA A 117 9.23 -1.26 2.99
C ALA A 117 9.73 -2.68 2.70
N VAL A 118 8.95 -3.42 1.93
CA VAL A 118 9.32 -4.77 1.51
C VAL A 118 9.49 -4.71 0.00
N GLU A 119 10.71 -5.00 -0.46
CA GLU A 119 11.01 -5.04 -1.89
C GLU A 119 10.07 -6.02 -2.61
N PRO A 120 9.69 -5.76 -3.87
CA PRO A 120 8.89 -6.68 -4.65
C PRO A 120 9.53 -8.09 -4.67
N GLY A 121 8.79 -9.08 -4.19
CA GLY A 121 9.26 -10.47 -4.09
C GLY A 121 10.08 -10.79 -2.82
N ALA A 122 10.40 -9.79 -1.99
CA ALA A 122 11.01 -10.00 -0.68
C ALA A 122 9.94 -10.24 0.40
N MET A 123 10.33 -10.90 1.48
CA MET A 123 9.53 -11.07 2.69
C MET A 123 10.47 -10.98 3.89
N TYR A 124 10.07 -10.24 4.92
CA TYR A 124 10.70 -10.30 6.23
C TYR A 124 9.85 -11.18 7.14
N ALA A 125 10.36 -12.38 7.46
CA ALA A 125 9.79 -13.26 8.47
C ALA A 125 10.65 -13.18 9.74
N THR A 126 10.00 -13.06 10.90
CA THR A 126 10.66 -13.22 12.19
C THR A 126 10.25 -14.55 12.80
N ASN A 127 11.24 -15.32 13.27
CA ASN A 127 10.99 -16.59 13.94
C ASN A 127 10.77 -16.34 15.43
N VAL A 128 9.66 -16.81 15.98
CA VAL A 128 9.47 -16.88 17.44
C VAL A 128 10.02 -18.23 17.90
N VAL A 129 11.21 -18.23 18.49
CA VAL A 129 11.80 -19.42 19.10
C VAL A 129 11.31 -19.49 20.55
N SER A 130 10.48 -20.48 20.85
CA SER A 130 10.05 -20.78 22.23
C SER A 130 10.83 -22.00 22.75
N SER A 131 11.34 -21.90 23.97
CA SER A 131 12.04 -23.00 24.64
C SER A 131 11.07 -24.16 24.91
N LYS A 132 11.34 -25.33 24.29
CA LYS A 132 10.61 -26.56 24.59
C LYS A 132 10.97 -27.04 25.99
N ALA A 133 10.02 -27.03 26.91
CA ALA A 133 9.99 -27.97 28.03
C ALA A 133 8.80 -28.90 27.81
N ILE A 134 8.92 -29.87 26.89
CA ILE A 134 7.95 -30.96 26.76
C ILE A 134 8.72 -32.28 26.58
N ILE A 135 8.55 -33.16 27.56
CA ILE A 135 9.01 -34.55 27.61
C ILE A 135 7.90 -35.38 26.96
N GLU A 136 7.79 -35.41 25.64
CA GLU A 136 7.06 -36.45 24.87
C GLU A 136 7.09 -36.13 23.37
N ALA A 137 7.66 -37.06 22.58
CA ALA A 137 7.95 -36.86 21.16
C ALA A 137 6.71 -36.95 20.24
N ASN A 138 5.54 -37.34 20.76
CA ASN A 138 4.38 -37.71 19.95
C ASN A 138 3.18 -36.75 20.00
N MET A 139 3.30 -35.61 20.69
CA MET A 139 2.28 -34.57 20.69
C MET A 139 2.91 -33.25 20.25
N PHE A 140 2.75 -32.89 18.98
CA PHE A 140 2.91 -31.51 18.51
C PHE A 140 1.76 -30.64 19.05
N ASN A 141 1.62 -30.56 20.37
CA ASN A 141 0.70 -29.66 21.03
C ASN A 141 1.40 -28.31 21.21
N VAL A 142 0.93 -27.29 20.50
CA VAL A 142 1.35 -25.91 20.77
C VAL A 142 1.01 -25.60 22.24
N PRO A 143 1.99 -25.21 23.08
CA PRO A 143 1.74 -24.94 24.49
C PRO A 143 0.59 -23.94 24.69
N THR A 144 -0.24 -24.13 25.71
CA THR A 144 -1.37 -23.24 26.01
C THR A 144 -0.93 -21.78 26.10
N LEU A 145 0.22 -21.52 26.75
CA LEU A 145 0.80 -20.18 26.84
C LEU A 145 1.07 -19.55 25.45
N VAL A 146 1.52 -20.35 24.48
CA VAL A 146 1.78 -19.89 23.11
C VAL A 146 0.46 -19.64 22.38
N LYS A 147 -0.55 -20.51 22.56
CA LYS A 147 -1.89 -20.31 21.98
C LYS A 147 -2.55 -19.02 22.48
N VAL A 148 -2.51 -18.79 23.80
CA VAL A 148 -3.06 -17.56 24.42
C VAL A 148 -2.35 -16.33 23.87
N ASN A 149 -1.01 -16.34 23.83
CA ASN A 149 -0.25 -15.21 23.26
C ASN A 149 -0.59 -14.94 21.79
N PHE A 150 -0.77 -15.99 20.96
CA PHE A 150 -1.16 -15.80 19.57
C PHE A 150 -2.59 -15.29 19.42
N GLU A 151 -3.53 -15.73 20.25
CA GLU A 151 -4.90 -15.23 20.24
C GLU A 151 -4.95 -13.75 20.68
N ASP A 152 -4.21 -13.38 21.73
CA ASP A 152 -4.07 -11.99 22.18
C ASP A 152 -3.45 -11.12 21.08
N TYR A 153 -2.41 -11.62 20.40
CA TYR A 153 -1.79 -10.93 19.28
C TYR A 153 -2.74 -10.78 18.09
N LYS A 154 -3.50 -11.83 17.75
CA LYS A 154 -4.54 -11.81 16.71
C LYS A 154 -5.62 -10.78 17.03
N ASN A 155 -6.09 -10.72 18.28
CA ASN A 155 -7.08 -9.74 18.73
C ASN A 155 -6.54 -8.30 18.65
N ARG A 156 -5.31 -8.07 19.12
CA ARG A 156 -4.63 -6.78 18.98
C ARG A 156 -4.47 -6.35 17.52
N LEU A 157 -4.13 -7.29 16.63
CA LEU A 157 -4.01 -6.99 15.20
C LEU A 157 -5.37 -6.67 14.58
N ARG A 158 -6.41 -7.44 14.87
CA ARG A 158 -7.79 -7.18 14.40
C ARG A 158 -8.32 -5.80 14.81
N GLN A 159 -7.93 -5.31 15.98
CA GLN A 159 -8.28 -3.94 16.41
C GLN A 159 -7.56 -2.84 15.61
N LYS A 160 -6.40 -3.15 15.02
CA LYS A 160 -5.52 -2.18 14.34
C LYS A 160 -5.60 -2.22 12.82
N THR A 161 -6.18 -3.26 12.23
CA THR A 161 -6.35 -3.38 10.78
C THR A 161 -7.75 -3.83 10.40
N LYS A 162 -8.22 -3.38 9.23
CA LYS A 162 -9.43 -3.92 8.57
C LYS A 162 -9.13 -5.19 7.76
N ASP A 163 -7.88 -5.64 7.75
CA ASP A 163 -7.48 -6.87 7.04
C ASP A 163 -7.97 -8.12 7.76
N ILE A 164 -8.13 -9.21 7.00
CA ILE A 164 -8.39 -10.53 7.56
C ILE A 164 -7.11 -11.01 8.24
N VAL A 165 -7.10 -11.00 9.57
CA VAL A 165 -6.01 -11.55 10.38
C VAL A 165 -6.46 -12.87 10.98
N ASP A 166 -5.77 -13.93 10.56
CA ASP A 166 -5.93 -15.26 11.11
C ASP A 166 -4.56 -15.87 11.44
N ILE A 167 -4.51 -16.53 12.59
CA ILE A 167 -3.34 -17.25 13.10
C ILE A 167 -3.85 -18.63 13.49
N ASP A 168 -3.39 -19.65 12.79
CA ASP A 168 -3.75 -21.05 13.05
C ASP A 168 -2.54 -21.96 12.79
N THR A 169 -2.68 -23.22 13.16
CA THR A 169 -1.67 -24.27 13.01
C THR A 169 -1.98 -25.16 11.82
N PHE A 170 -0.95 -25.82 11.26
CA PHE A 170 -1.14 -26.76 10.15
C PHE A 170 -1.79 -28.07 10.60
N LYS A 171 -3.14 -28.10 10.59
CA LYS A 171 -3.95 -29.27 10.91
C LYS A 171 -3.95 -30.31 9.78
N PRO A 172 -4.16 -31.61 10.08
CA PRO A 172 -4.12 -32.68 9.08
C PRO A 172 -5.19 -32.56 7.98
N ASP A 173 -6.33 -31.96 8.31
CA ASP A 173 -7.52 -31.78 7.46
C ASP A 173 -7.45 -30.54 6.55
N LEU A 174 -6.38 -29.73 6.65
CA LEU A 174 -6.20 -28.58 5.78
C LEU A 174 -5.96 -28.98 4.32
N ASP A 175 -6.44 -28.13 3.39
CA ASP A 175 -6.23 -28.27 1.94
C ASP A 175 -4.80 -28.66 1.58
N ARG A 176 -4.67 -29.45 0.50
CA ARG A 176 -3.37 -29.90 -0.06
C ARG A 176 -2.33 -28.78 -0.20
N LYS A 177 -2.76 -27.55 -0.50
CA LYS A 177 -1.87 -26.39 -0.57
C LYS A 177 -1.13 -26.18 0.75
N PHE A 178 -1.83 -26.17 1.88
CA PHE A 178 -1.23 -26.01 3.21
C PHE A 178 -0.31 -27.18 3.58
N GLN A 179 -0.62 -28.40 3.12
CA GLN A 179 0.28 -29.55 3.28
C GLN A 179 1.60 -29.38 2.51
N ILE A 180 1.57 -28.77 1.31
CA ILE A 180 2.77 -28.45 0.54
C ILE A 180 3.62 -27.42 1.30
N VAL A 181 3.03 -26.37 1.85
CA VAL A 181 3.74 -25.38 2.68
C VAL A 181 4.36 -26.06 3.89
N LYS A 182 3.60 -26.89 4.62
CA LYS A 182 4.09 -27.64 5.78
C LYS A 182 5.29 -28.53 5.42
N LYS A 183 5.23 -29.25 4.30
CA LYS A 183 6.29 -30.18 3.87
C LYS A 183 7.53 -29.45 3.35
N THR A 184 7.34 -28.36 2.60
CA THR A 184 8.44 -27.66 1.93
C THR A 184 9.02 -26.55 2.78
N LEU A 185 8.29 -26.10 3.80
CA LEU A 185 8.53 -24.85 4.53
C LEU A 185 8.62 -23.62 3.61
N LYS A 186 8.11 -23.75 2.38
CA LYS A 186 8.06 -22.67 1.38
C LYS A 186 6.67 -22.04 1.38
N TYR A 187 6.62 -20.73 1.25
CA TYR A 187 5.40 -19.94 1.20
C TYR A 187 4.71 -20.03 -0.17
N PHE A 188 3.41 -19.70 -0.22
CA PHE A 188 2.73 -19.39 -1.48
C PHE A 188 2.76 -17.90 -1.72
N LEU A 189 3.21 -17.52 -2.92
CA LEU A 189 3.08 -16.15 -3.40
C LEU A 189 1.67 -15.96 -3.98
N ILE A 190 0.96 -14.93 -3.50
CA ILE A 190 -0.22 -14.39 -4.14
C ILE A 190 0.19 -13.07 -4.78
N GLU A 191 0.40 -13.07 -6.10
CA GLU A 191 0.97 -11.93 -6.83
C GLU A 191 0.13 -10.66 -6.71
N ASN A 192 -1.21 -10.80 -6.62
CA ASN A 192 -2.11 -9.66 -6.49
C ASN A 192 -3.25 -9.98 -5.50
N THR A 193 -3.09 -9.53 -4.27
CA THR A 193 -4.08 -9.72 -3.19
C THR A 193 -5.36 -8.92 -3.36
N GLN A 194 -5.40 -7.96 -4.30
CA GLN A 194 -6.60 -7.19 -4.63
C GLN A 194 -7.43 -7.84 -5.74
N ASN A 195 -6.88 -8.85 -6.43
CA ASN A 195 -7.60 -9.58 -7.47
C ASN A 195 -8.06 -10.93 -6.93
N GLU A 196 -9.38 -11.12 -6.82
CA GLU A 196 -9.99 -12.38 -6.36
C GLU A 196 -9.52 -13.60 -7.17
N ARG A 197 -9.21 -13.42 -8.46
CA ARG A 197 -8.69 -14.49 -9.32
C ARG A 197 -7.32 -15.00 -8.89
N SER A 198 -6.51 -14.17 -8.21
CA SER A 198 -5.20 -14.57 -7.68
C SER A 198 -5.31 -15.60 -6.55
N TYR A 199 -6.48 -15.68 -5.90
CA TYR A 199 -6.77 -16.68 -4.87
C TYR A 199 -7.35 -17.97 -5.46
N LYS A 200 -7.78 -17.93 -6.73
CA LYS A 200 -8.31 -19.10 -7.43
C LYS A 200 -7.14 -19.86 -8.05
N LYS A 201 -7.14 -21.18 -7.89
CA LYS A 201 -6.17 -22.07 -8.51
C LYS A 201 -6.22 -21.83 -10.03
N LYS A 202 -5.17 -21.28 -10.64
CA LYS A 202 -4.97 -21.43 -12.09
C LYS A 202 -4.89 -22.94 -12.32
N LEU A 203 -5.92 -23.52 -12.92
CA LEU A 203 -5.83 -24.86 -13.48
C LEU A 203 -4.71 -24.81 -14.52
N SER A 204 -3.51 -25.23 -14.14
CA SER A 204 -2.43 -25.42 -15.10
C SER A 204 -2.94 -26.41 -16.15
N GLY A 205 -2.71 -26.15 -17.44
CA GLY A 205 -3.29 -26.88 -18.58
C GLY A 205 -3.12 -28.41 -18.61
N LYS A 206 -2.38 -29.00 -17.65
CA LYS A 206 -2.34 -30.46 -17.44
C LYS A 206 -3.62 -31.03 -16.80
N ASP A 207 -4.43 -30.22 -16.10
CA ASP A 207 -5.69 -30.69 -15.47
C ASP A 207 -6.90 -30.66 -16.44
N GLN A 208 -6.82 -29.93 -17.56
CA GLN A 208 -7.90 -29.87 -18.56
C GLN A 208 -7.92 -31.09 -19.51
N LEU A 209 -6.77 -31.70 -19.78
CA LEU A 209 -6.65 -32.86 -20.68
C LEU A 209 -7.12 -34.19 -20.08
N ARG A 210 -7.53 -34.21 -18.80
CA ARG A 210 -8.02 -35.43 -18.11
C ARG A 210 -9.54 -35.52 -17.96
N LYS A 211 -10.29 -34.51 -18.41
CA LYS A 211 -11.77 -34.51 -18.36
C LYS A 211 -12.46 -34.59 -19.72
N GLY A 212 -11.72 -34.89 -20.79
CA GLY A 212 -12.25 -35.03 -22.17
C GLY A 212 -12.05 -36.43 -22.75
N GLY A 213 -12.10 -37.48 -21.93
CA GLY A 213 -12.00 -38.87 -22.36
C GLY A 213 -12.87 -39.75 -21.49
N GLY A 214 -14.12 -39.92 -21.92
CA GLY A 214 -15.18 -40.70 -21.29
C GLY A 214 -16.44 -40.52 -22.10
#